data_AF-A0A2Z2KVK8-F1
#
_entry.id   AF-A0A2Z2KVK8-F1
#
_cell.length_a   1.000
_cell.length_b   1.000
_cell.length_c   1.000
_cell.angle_alpha   90.00
_cell.angle_beta   90.00
_cell.angle_gamma   90.00
#
_symmetry.space_group_name_H-M   'P 1'
#
loop_
_entity.id
_entity.type
_entity.pdbx_description
1 polymer ?
#
loop_
_entity_poly.entity_id
_entity_poly.type
_entity_poly.pdbx_seq_one_letter_code
_entity_poly.pdbx_strand_id
1 'polypeptide(L)'
;MVNKVAEKVLLCQVTQWLDRNASLLLGDRYAKKLHWGNTVFLFLEAIFRGRKGTQEIADHVESSTWMQECTGIQSIHQSSLNRKLGELPPEVLRELHLSRLEHLLEQEGPPLPKKLKKLGPLAAVDSTSLTLGRVRGQWAYQQTGKNAVKMHTCLHLTGEHSAIPMAPVLSTATVADMDTDVLAALVGQTGITYLFDRGYIHYTQYLQWLQAGILFVARLKQNSKVKVLKTRKVKAAGLVLDADVELTCPKTGKTGVFRLVEYKYTDKKKKVHLVRVLTNRWDITALEVAQLYRYRWKVELFFKCMKSNLHLKKIYSSRNPEAVWNLIYLYLIAYVLCEELRLCYAPKQRIGRVLAVFRLYIKGTLADFLKHLNRPKERTSKGRRNKGGRPATHPKVLKPKPIQF
;
A
#
# COMPACT_ATOMS: atom_id res chain seq x y z
N MET A 1 -31.56 17.38 -14.27
CA MET A 1 -32.23 16.32 -13.48
C MET A 1 -31.17 15.34 -13.04
N VAL A 2 -30.84 15.30 -11.75
CA VAL A 2 -29.99 14.23 -11.20
C VAL A 2 -30.76 12.92 -11.40
N ASN A 3 -30.13 11.96 -12.07
CA ASN A 3 -30.79 10.75 -12.53
C ASN A 3 -31.12 9.87 -11.31
N LYS A 4 -32.40 9.55 -11.05
CA LYS A 4 -32.87 8.79 -9.85
C LYS A 4 -32.16 7.44 -9.63
N VAL A 5 -31.57 6.88 -10.68
CA VAL A 5 -30.77 5.64 -10.63
C VAL A 5 -29.40 5.88 -9.99
N ALA A 6 -28.73 6.99 -10.31
CA ALA A 6 -27.42 7.34 -9.77
C ALA A 6 -27.45 7.52 -8.24
N GLU A 7 -28.57 8.00 -7.69
CA GLU A 7 -28.73 8.16 -6.24
C GLU A 7 -28.82 6.84 -5.47
N LYS A 8 -29.18 5.73 -6.13
CA LYS A 8 -29.39 4.43 -5.49
C LYS A 8 -28.23 3.45 -5.72
N VAL A 9 -27.43 3.66 -6.75
CA VAL A 9 -26.31 2.78 -7.11
C VAL A 9 -25.13 3.01 -6.19
N LEU A 10 -24.67 1.95 -5.52
CA LEU A 10 -23.56 1.99 -4.57
C LEU A 10 -22.30 2.61 -5.16
N LEU A 11 -21.91 2.26 -6.40
CA LEU A 11 -20.74 2.87 -7.03
C LEU A 11 -20.89 4.38 -7.17
N CYS A 12 -22.05 4.87 -7.62
CA CYS A 12 -22.31 6.30 -7.79
C CYS A 12 -22.23 7.03 -6.46
N GLN A 13 -22.82 6.49 -5.40
CA GLN A 13 -22.73 7.04 -4.05
C GLN A 13 -21.28 7.11 -3.55
N VAL A 14 -20.49 6.06 -3.79
CA VAL A 14 -19.08 6.02 -3.40
C VAL A 14 -18.20 6.89 -4.29
N THR A 15 -18.60 7.21 -5.52
CA THR A 15 -17.84 8.15 -6.37
C THR A 15 -18.23 9.62 -6.15
N GLN A 16 -19.44 9.91 -5.69
CA GLN A 16 -19.87 11.27 -5.26
C GLN A 16 -19.02 11.82 -4.12
N TRP A 17 -18.39 10.94 -3.36
CA TRP A 17 -17.34 11.29 -2.42
C TRP A 17 -16.22 12.12 -3.07
N LEU A 18 -15.92 11.94 -4.35
CA LEU A 18 -14.94 12.77 -5.05
C LEU A 18 -15.42 14.21 -5.33
N ASP A 19 -16.70 14.53 -5.05
CA ASP A 19 -17.32 15.81 -5.42
C ASP A 19 -16.80 17.03 -4.64
N ARG A 20 -16.01 16.84 -3.56
CA ARG A 20 -15.34 17.96 -2.86
C ARG A 20 -14.52 18.83 -3.82
N ASN A 21 -14.01 18.22 -4.89
CA ASN A 21 -13.32 18.90 -5.97
C ASN A 21 -14.00 18.64 -7.32
N ALA A 22 -15.35 18.60 -7.36
CA ALA A 22 -16.11 18.37 -8.59
C ALA A 22 -15.74 19.36 -9.71
N SER A 23 -15.33 20.58 -9.36
CA SER A 23 -14.81 21.58 -10.30
C SER A 23 -13.60 21.09 -11.10
N LEU A 24 -12.71 20.28 -10.51
CA LEU A 24 -11.58 19.67 -11.21
C LEU A 24 -12.06 18.66 -12.25
N LEU A 25 -13.05 17.82 -11.91
CA LEU A 25 -13.62 16.82 -12.82
C LEU A 25 -14.49 17.45 -13.93
N LEU A 26 -14.96 18.67 -13.71
CA LEU A 26 -15.71 19.50 -14.67
C LEU A 26 -14.79 20.46 -15.45
N GLY A 27 -13.48 20.47 -15.19
CA GLY A 27 -12.50 21.40 -15.80
C GLY A 27 -12.26 21.16 -17.30
N ASP A 28 -12.76 20.05 -17.84
CA ASP A 28 -12.62 19.63 -19.24
C ASP A 28 -13.65 20.29 -20.16
N ARG A 29 -13.57 21.63 -20.28
CA ARG A 29 -14.56 22.48 -20.96
C ARG A 29 -14.73 22.18 -22.45
N TYR A 30 -13.72 21.58 -23.10
CA TYR A 30 -13.74 21.29 -24.53
C TYR A 30 -14.17 19.86 -24.88
N ALA A 31 -14.40 18.99 -23.88
CA ALA A 31 -14.90 17.65 -24.14
C ALA A 31 -16.38 17.68 -24.57
N LYS A 32 -16.69 16.97 -25.66
CA LYS A 32 -18.05 16.89 -26.21
C LYS A 32 -18.83 15.64 -25.76
N LYS A 33 -18.13 14.55 -25.42
CA LYS A 33 -18.75 13.23 -25.16
C LYS A 33 -18.18 12.52 -23.93
N LEU A 34 -16.86 12.48 -23.79
CA LEU A 34 -16.19 11.86 -22.65
C LEU A 34 -15.44 12.94 -21.86
N HIS A 35 -16.00 13.34 -20.72
CA HIS A 35 -15.39 14.24 -19.75
C HIS A 35 -14.48 13.50 -18.77
N TRP A 36 -13.65 14.22 -18.03
CA TRP A 36 -12.80 13.65 -16.98
C TRP A 36 -13.60 12.93 -15.90
N GLY A 37 -14.70 13.51 -15.40
CA GLY A 37 -15.56 12.84 -14.41
C GLY A 37 -16.03 11.45 -14.87
N ASN A 38 -16.56 11.35 -16.09
CA ASN A 38 -16.96 10.07 -16.70
C ASN A 38 -15.77 9.13 -16.87
N THR A 39 -14.60 9.65 -17.25
CA THR A 39 -13.37 8.85 -17.37
C THR A 39 -12.99 8.24 -16.01
N VAL A 40 -12.92 9.05 -14.96
CA VAL A 40 -12.60 8.59 -13.60
C VAL A 40 -13.61 7.52 -13.15
N PHE A 41 -14.91 7.79 -13.31
CA PHE A 41 -15.97 6.85 -12.95
C PHE A 41 -15.84 5.49 -13.68
N LEU A 42 -15.65 5.52 -14.99
CA LEU A 42 -15.49 4.32 -15.83
C LEU A 42 -14.28 3.49 -15.43
N PHE A 43 -13.15 4.13 -15.16
CA PHE A 43 -11.94 3.43 -14.74
C PHE A 43 -12.04 2.90 -13.30
N LEU A 44 -12.70 3.61 -12.38
CA LEU A 44 -12.96 3.10 -11.03
C LEU A 44 -13.85 1.85 -11.07
N GLU A 45 -14.92 1.86 -11.87
CA GLU A 45 -15.75 0.66 -12.10
C GLU A 45 -14.90 -0.52 -12.60
N ALA A 46 -14.07 -0.25 -13.61
CA ALA A 46 -13.18 -1.24 -14.21
C ALA A 46 -12.20 -1.84 -13.20
N ILE A 47 -11.58 -1.00 -12.37
CA ILE A 47 -10.66 -1.41 -11.30
C ILE A 47 -11.40 -2.26 -10.27
N PHE A 48 -12.58 -1.82 -9.82
CA PHE A 48 -13.35 -2.59 -8.86
C PHE A 48 -13.78 -3.93 -9.43
N ARG A 49 -14.22 -4.02 -10.69
CA ARG A 49 -14.55 -5.29 -11.35
C ARG A 49 -13.35 -6.15 -11.73
N GLY A 50 -12.15 -5.57 -11.81
CA GLY A 50 -10.95 -6.26 -12.27
C GLY A 50 -10.95 -6.49 -13.79
N ARG A 51 -11.48 -5.54 -14.56
CA ARG A 51 -11.45 -5.57 -16.03
C ARG A 51 -10.02 -5.48 -16.54
N LYS A 52 -9.71 -6.19 -17.64
CA LYS A 52 -8.33 -6.38 -18.11
C LYS A 52 -7.88 -5.35 -19.15
N GLY A 53 -8.77 -4.50 -19.65
CA GLY A 53 -8.44 -3.53 -20.68
C GLY A 53 -9.59 -2.56 -20.99
N THR A 54 -9.27 -1.54 -21.79
CA THR A 54 -10.23 -0.51 -22.22
C THR A 54 -11.34 -1.04 -23.13
N GLN A 55 -11.11 -2.15 -23.85
CA GLN A 55 -12.17 -2.80 -24.63
C GLN A 55 -13.28 -3.34 -23.72
N GLU A 56 -12.93 -4.03 -22.63
CA GLU A 56 -13.94 -4.54 -21.68
C GLU A 56 -14.72 -3.41 -20.97
N ILE A 57 -14.17 -2.20 -20.89
CA ILE A 57 -14.87 -1.01 -20.42
C ILE A 57 -15.88 -0.54 -21.47
N ALA A 58 -15.43 -0.42 -22.74
CA ALA A 58 -16.29 -0.04 -23.87
C ALA A 58 -17.47 -1.00 -24.03
N ASP A 59 -17.21 -2.31 -24.08
CA ASP A 59 -18.23 -3.36 -24.22
C ASP A 59 -19.24 -3.31 -23.05
N HIS A 60 -18.76 -2.96 -21.85
CA HIS A 60 -19.64 -2.84 -20.69
C HIS A 60 -20.55 -1.62 -20.77
N VAL A 61 -20.03 -0.47 -21.19
CA VAL A 61 -20.84 0.74 -21.39
C VAL A 61 -21.96 0.47 -22.38
N GLU A 62 -21.65 -0.22 -23.48
CA GLU A 62 -22.64 -0.53 -24.53
C GLU A 62 -23.71 -1.54 -24.08
N SER A 63 -23.32 -2.52 -23.25
CA SER A 63 -24.24 -3.58 -22.78
C SER A 63 -25.00 -3.27 -21.49
N SER A 64 -24.72 -2.15 -20.82
CA SER A 64 -25.16 -1.93 -19.44
C SER A 64 -25.96 -0.64 -19.27
N THR A 65 -27.29 -0.79 -19.20
CA THR A 65 -28.24 0.33 -19.06
C THR A 65 -27.93 1.23 -17.87
N TRP A 66 -27.69 0.68 -16.68
CA TRP A 66 -27.34 1.48 -15.50
C TRP A 66 -26.05 2.28 -15.69
N MET A 67 -25.11 1.76 -16.50
CA MET A 67 -23.85 2.47 -16.78
C MET A 67 -24.09 3.65 -17.72
N GLN A 68 -24.95 3.45 -18.73
CA GLN A 68 -25.37 4.49 -19.67
C GLN A 68 -26.17 5.58 -18.95
N GLU A 69 -27.07 5.21 -18.02
CA GLU A 69 -27.84 6.14 -17.21
C GLU A 69 -26.96 6.98 -16.27
N CYS A 70 -25.94 6.37 -15.66
CA CYS A 70 -25.04 7.07 -14.75
C CYS A 70 -24.05 7.99 -15.47
N THR A 71 -23.61 7.64 -16.67
CA THR A 71 -22.58 8.39 -17.41
C THR A 71 -23.13 9.29 -18.51
N GLY A 72 -24.37 9.04 -18.97
CA GLY A 72 -24.94 9.65 -20.18
C GLY A 72 -24.32 9.13 -21.49
N ILE A 73 -23.48 8.09 -21.44
CA ILE A 73 -22.75 7.57 -22.60
C ILE A 73 -23.37 6.25 -23.05
N GLN A 74 -23.93 6.22 -24.26
CA GLN A 74 -24.51 5.00 -24.86
C GLN A 74 -23.44 4.03 -25.35
N SER A 75 -22.40 4.54 -26.00
CA SER A 75 -21.29 3.76 -26.52
C SER A 75 -20.00 4.59 -26.56
N ILE A 76 -18.86 3.92 -26.41
CA ILE A 76 -17.55 4.56 -26.47
C ILE A 76 -16.50 3.63 -27.04
N HIS A 77 -15.59 4.15 -27.87
CA HIS A 77 -14.49 3.36 -28.41
C HIS A 77 -13.32 3.27 -27.43
N GLN A 78 -12.65 2.12 -27.38
CA GLN A 78 -11.51 1.88 -26.47
C GLN A 78 -10.35 2.87 -26.64
N SER A 79 -10.13 3.39 -27.86
CA SER A 79 -9.08 4.38 -28.11
C SER A 79 -9.41 5.73 -27.48
N SER A 80 -10.69 6.11 -27.41
CA SER A 80 -11.15 7.33 -26.75
C SER A 80 -10.86 7.28 -25.26
N LEU A 81 -11.08 6.12 -24.61
CA LEU A 81 -10.75 5.90 -23.20
C LEU A 81 -9.25 6.03 -22.93
N ASN A 82 -8.41 5.36 -23.72
CA ASN A 82 -6.95 5.44 -23.56
C ASN A 82 -6.41 6.85 -23.80
N ARG A 83 -6.92 7.53 -24.84
CA ARG A 83 -6.52 8.91 -25.13
C ARG A 83 -6.92 9.83 -23.98
N LYS A 84 -8.18 9.76 -23.52
CA LYS A 84 -8.66 10.63 -22.44
C LYS A 84 -7.96 10.37 -21.12
N LEU A 85 -7.63 9.12 -20.82
CA LEU A 85 -6.81 8.78 -19.66
C LEU A 85 -5.42 9.43 -19.74
N GLY A 86 -4.83 9.57 -20.93
CA GLY A 86 -3.52 10.22 -21.11
C GLY A 86 -3.58 11.75 -21.19
N GLU A 87 -4.73 12.33 -21.54
CA GLU A 87 -4.97 13.79 -21.57
C GLU A 87 -5.33 14.35 -20.19
N LEU A 88 -5.76 13.50 -19.26
CA LEU A 88 -6.14 13.91 -17.93
C LEU A 88 -4.87 14.36 -17.17
N PRO A 89 -4.79 15.60 -16.64
CA PRO A 89 -3.61 16.05 -15.91
C PRO A 89 -3.43 15.22 -14.63
N PRO A 90 -2.26 14.60 -14.38
CA PRO A 90 -2.04 13.79 -13.18
C PRO A 90 -2.28 14.52 -11.88
N GLU A 91 -2.07 15.84 -11.87
CA GLU A 91 -2.34 16.73 -10.76
C GLU A 91 -3.81 16.63 -10.33
N VAL A 92 -4.75 16.51 -11.27
CA VAL A 92 -6.19 16.37 -10.95
C VAL A 92 -6.43 15.12 -10.11
N LEU A 93 -5.86 13.96 -10.49
CA LEU A 93 -6.05 12.73 -9.72
C LEU A 93 -5.26 12.72 -8.41
N ARG A 94 -4.09 13.36 -8.40
CA ARG A 94 -3.30 13.56 -7.19
C ARG A 94 -4.09 14.37 -6.17
N GLU A 95 -4.69 15.49 -6.57
CA GLU A 95 -5.51 16.34 -5.70
C GLU A 95 -6.78 15.64 -5.24
N LEU A 96 -7.44 14.85 -6.11
CA LEU A 96 -8.56 14.01 -5.69
C LEU A 96 -8.14 12.98 -4.64
N HIS A 97 -7.00 12.31 -4.84
CA HIS A 97 -6.47 11.36 -3.88
C HIS A 97 -6.14 12.04 -2.55
N LEU A 98 -5.44 13.18 -2.58
CA LEU A 98 -5.07 13.96 -1.39
C LEU A 98 -6.30 14.45 -0.62
N SER A 99 -7.29 15.01 -1.29
CA SER A 99 -8.52 15.47 -0.63
C SER A 99 -9.27 14.35 0.10
N ARG A 100 -9.37 13.15 -0.50
CA ARG A 100 -10.01 12.01 0.16
C ARG A 100 -9.14 11.44 1.28
N LEU A 101 -7.82 11.46 1.10
CA LEU A 101 -6.86 11.09 2.13
C LEU A 101 -6.99 11.98 3.38
N GLU A 102 -7.00 13.30 3.20
CA GLU A 102 -7.17 14.27 4.28
C GLU A 102 -8.48 14.04 5.03
N HIS A 103 -9.58 13.87 4.29
CA HIS A 103 -10.87 13.56 4.91
C HIS A 103 -10.83 12.28 5.76
N LEU A 104 -10.16 11.23 5.27
CA LEU A 104 -10.00 9.96 5.99
C LEU A 104 -9.14 10.10 7.26
N LEU A 105 -8.18 11.02 7.26
CA LEU A 105 -7.31 11.30 8.41
C LEU A 105 -8.01 12.20 9.45
N GLU A 106 -8.76 13.22 9.00
CA GLU A 106 -9.52 14.16 9.85
C GLU A 106 -10.62 13.47 10.66
N GLN A 107 -11.29 12.47 10.10
CA GLN A 107 -12.36 11.72 10.78
C GLN A 107 -11.83 10.75 11.87
N GLU A 108 -10.65 11.05 12.45
CA GLU A 108 -9.87 10.23 13.35
C GLU A 108 -9.81 8.77 12.87
N GLY A 109 -9.01 8.53 11.82
CA GLY A 109 -8.70 7.18 11.37
C GLY A 109 -8.44 6.25 12.57
N PRO A 110 -8.86 4.97 12.50
CA PRO A 110 -9.04 4.14 13.69
C PRO A 110 -7.79 4.15 14.56
N PRO A 111 -7.92 4.37 15.88
CA PRO A 111 -6.78 4.56 16.74
C PRO A 111 -5.88 3.34 16.64
N LEU A 112 -4.56 3.56 16.70
CA LEU A 112 -3.62 2.47 16.86
C LEU A 112 -4.06 1.57 18.02
N PRO A 113 -3.83 0.23 17.93
CA PRO A 113 -4.16 -0.69 19.01
C PRO A 113 -3.64 -0.15 20.34
N LYS A 114 -4.36 -0.37 21.47
CA LYS A 114 -4.00 0.21 22.78
C LYS A 114 -2.52 0.05 23.14
N LYS A 115 -1.90 -1.09 22.78
CA LYS A 115 -0.48 -1.40 23.00
C LYS A 115 0.50 -0.49 22.22
N LEU A 116 0.05 0.12 21.14
CA LEU A 116 0.83 1.00 20.27
C LEU A 116 0.46 2.48 20.41
N LYS A 117 -0.64 2.83 21.09
CA LYS A 117 -0.99 4.24 21.33
C LYS A 117 0.18 5.02 21.95
N LYS A 118 0.92 4.38 22.86
CA LYS A 118 2.11 4.94 23.51
C LYS A 118 3.26 5.23 22.53
N LEU A 119 3.32 4.56 21.38
CA LEU A 119 4.41 4.72 20.41
C LEU A 119 4.22 5.94 19.50
N GLY A 120 3.02 6.53 19.48
CA GLY A 120 2.64 7.62 18.59
C GLY A 120 2.39 7.17 17.15
N PRO A 121 2.19 8.11 16.23
CA PRO A 121 1.94 7.83 14.81
C PRO A 121 3.11 7.10 14.14
N LEU A 122 2.78 6.11 13.29
CA LEU A 122 3.77 5.29 12.59
C LEU A 122 3.52 5.37 11.08
N ALA A 123 4.59 5.40 10.29
CA ALA A 123 4.50 5.32 8.84
C ALA A 123 5.52 4.32 8.28
N ALA A 124 5.09 3.40 7.40
CA ALA A 124 6.00 2.49 6.72
C ALA A 124 6.34 3.01 5.32
N VAL A 125 7.62 3.05 4.99
CA VAL A 125 8.09 3.48 3.67
C VAL A 125 8.66 2.29 2.93
N ASP A 126 8.13 2.05 1.73
CA ASP A 126 8.62 1.00 0.84
C ASP A 126 8.22 1.34 -0.60
N SER A 127 8.74 0.58 -1.56
CA SER A 127 8.41 0.74 -2.97
C SER A 127 7.92 -0.55 -3.58
N THR A 128 7.16 -0.42 -4.67
CA THR A 128 6.76 -1.56 -5.48
C THR A 128 6.97 -1.29 -6.96
N SER A 129 7.57 -2.23 -7.66
CA SER A 129 7.64 -2.21 -9.12
C SER A 129 6.37 -2.79 -9.77
N LEU A 130 5.93 -2.14 -10.85
CA LEU A 130 4.83 -2.53 -11.72
C LEU A 130 5.39 -2.75 -13.13
N THR A 131 5.23 -3.95 -13.66
CA THR A 131 5.76 -4.33 -14.96
C THR A 131 4.87 -3.80 -16.08
N LEU A 132 5.49 -3.23 -17.12
CA LEU A 132 4.83 -2.77 -18.33
C LEU A 132 5.04 -3.76 -19.49
N GLY A 133 4.24 -3.62 -20.55
CA GLY A 133 4.40 -4.41 -21.76
C GLY A 133 5.76 -4.19 -22.43
N ARG A 134 6.33 -5.25 -23.03
CA ARG A 134 7.67 -5.23 -23.66
C ARG A 134 7.83 -4.16 -24.73
N VAL A 135 6.83 -3.98 -25.59
CA VAL A 135 6.86 -2.99 -26.67
C VAL A 135 6.29 -1.66 -26.20
N ARG A 136 5.07 -1.69 -25.64
CA ARG A 136 4.37 -0.46 -25.26
C ARG A 136 5.02 0.30 -24.09
N GLY A 137 5.75 -0.38 -23.21
CA GLY A 137 6.40 0.24 -22.05
C GLY A 137 7.87 0.61 -22.25
N GLN A 138 8.39 0.68 -23.48
CA GLN A 138 9.83 0.92 -23.74
C GLN A 138 10.38 2.20 -23.10
N TRP A 139 9.53 3.22 -22.93
CA TRP A 139 9.89 4.46 -22.23
C TRP A 139 10.29 4.24 -20.75
N ALA A 140 9.87 3.13 -20.14
CA ALA A 140 10.21 2.74 -18.77
C ALA A 140 11.18 1.53 -18.74
N TYR A 141 12.17 1.52 -19.63
CA TYR A 141 13.17 0.47 -19.70
C TYR A 141 13.92 0.31 -18.36
N GLN A 142 14.00 -0.92 -17.86
CA GLN A 142 14.79 -1.25 -16.66
C GLN A 142 16.00 -2.11 -17.03
N GLN A 143 15.77 -3.18 -17.77
CA GLN A 143 16.79 -4.13 -18.23
C GLN A 143 16.23 -4.97 -19.39
N THR A 144 17.07 -5.78 -20.03
CA THR A 144 16.68 -6.65 -21.14
C THR A 144 15.42 -7.46 -20.81
N GLY A 145 14.38 -7.31 -21.64
CA GLY A 145 13.10 -8.01 -21.48
C GLY A 145 12.18 -7.48 -20.37
N LYS A 146 12.55 -6.41 -19.66
CA LYS A 146 11.78 -5.88 -18.52
C LYS A 146 11.68 -4.36 -18.57
N ASN A 147 10.45 -3.89 -18.77
CA ASN A 147 10.06 -2.50 -18.58
C ASN A 147 9.23 -2.40 -17.30
N ALA A 148 9.51 -1.41 -16.46
CA ALA A 148 8.78 -1.26 -15.22
C ALA A 148 8.81 0.18 -14.72
N VAL A 149 7.73 0.54 -14.05
CA VAL A 149 7.63 1.74 -13.23
C VAL A 149 7.63 1.34 -11.76
N LYS A 150 7.86 2.31 -10.89
CA LYS A 150 7.92 2.13 -9.44
C LYS A 150 6.99 3.12 -8.76
N MET A 151 6.28 2.63 -7.76
CA MET A 151 5.47 3.42 -6.85
C MET A 151 6.13 3.37 -5.49
N HIS A 152 6.76 4.48 -5.10
CA HIS A 152 7.33 4.67 -3.76
C HIS A 152 6.24 5.23 -2.86
N THR A 153 6.00 4.61 -1.71
CA THR A 153 4.84 4.91 -0.87
C THR A 153 5.25 5.07 0.58
N CYS A 154 4.81 6.17 1.19
CA CYS A 154 4.75 6.34 2.63
C CYS A 154 3.34 5.96 3.10
N LEU A 155 3.24 4.93 3.94
CA LEU A 155 1.97 4.37 4.38
C LEU A 155 1.75 4.70 5.85
N HIS A 156 0.83 5.62 6.14
CA HIS A 156 0.43 5.93 7.51
C HIS A 156 -0.32 4.74 8.12
N LEU A 157 0.18 4.24 9.24
CA LEU A 157 -0.33 3.02 9.86
C LEU A 157 -1.36 3.40 10.92
N THR A 158 -2.64 3.19 10.61
CA THR A 158 -3.76 3.40 11.55
C THR A 158 -4.34 2.05 11.97
N GLY A 159 -4.94 1.95 13.15
CA GLY A 159 -5.65 0.76 13.61
C GLY A 159 -4.87 -0.57 13.50
N GLU A 160 -5.59 -1.68 13.63
CA GLU A 160 -5.01 -3.02 13.43
C GLU A 160 -5.02 -3.43 11.94
N HIS A 161 -6.10 -3.10 11.24
CA HIS A 161 -6.35 -3.52 9.85
C HIS A 161 -6.33 -2.35 8.86
N SER A 162 -6.01 -1.15 9.32
CA SER A 162 -6.02 0.06 8.52
C SER A 162 -4.60 0.43 8.11
N ALA A 163 -4.47 0.98 6.92
CA ALA A 163 -3.24 1.56 6.43
C ALA A 163 -3.59 2.51 5.30
N ILE A 164 -3.07 3.73 5.38
CA ILE A 164 -3.51 4.84 4.56
C ILE A 164 -2.32 5.35 3.74
N PRO A 165 -2.32 5.19 2.40
CA PRO A 165 -1.20 5.61 1.57
C PRO A 165 -1.20 7.14 1.45
N MET A 166 -0.09 7.77 1.83
CA MET A 166 0.17 9.16 1.47
C MET A 166 0.36 9.26 -0.06
N ALA A 167 0.39 10.48 -0.60
CA ALA A 167 0.69 10.68 -2.02
C ALA A 167 2.01 9.96 -2.39
N PRO A 168 2.01 9.07 -3.39
CA PRO A 168 3.19 8.33 -3.78
C PRO A 168 4.14 9.21 -4.59
N VAL A 169 5.40 8.79 -4.66
CA VAL A 169 6.33 9.24 -5.70
C VAL A 169 6.36 8.17 -6.79
N LEU A 170 6.07 8.56 -8.03
CA LEU A 170 6.07 7.66 -9.19
C LEU A 170 7.33 7.89 -10.01
N SER A 171 7.98 6.81 -10.43
CA SER A 171 9.21 6.88 -11.20
C SER A 171 9.36 5.70 -12.17
N THR A 172 10.33 5.75 -13.07
CA THR A 172 10.81 4.54 -13.74
C THR A 172 11.50 3.62 -12.72
N ALA A 173 11.60 2.33 -13.01
CA ALA A 173 12.15 1.34 -12.07
C ALA A 173 13.67 1.44 -11.86
N THR A 174 14.37 2.29 -12.62
CA THR A 174 15.81 2.55 -12.47
C THR A 174 16.12 3.47 -11.29
N VAL A 175 15.17 4.33 -10.90
CA VAL A 175 15.31 5.20 -9.72
C VAL A 175 15.40 4.34 -8.47
N ALA A 176 16.46 4.55 -7.68
CA ALA A 176 16.71 3.80 -6.46
C ALA A 176 15.69 4.16 -5.36
N ASP A 177 15.44 3.23 -4.44
CA ASP A 177 14.57 3.50 -3.29
C ASP A 177 15.18 4.51 -2.30
N MET A 178 16.52 4.61 -2.31
CA MET A 178 17.30 5.54 -1.49
C MET A 178 17.57 6.89 -2.17
N ASP A 179 16.93 7.13 -3.32
CA ASP A 179 17.06 8.41 -3.99
C ASP A 179 16.64 9.56 -3.05
N THR A 180 17.44 10.62 -3.00
CA THR A 180 17.28 11.70 -2.02
C THR A 180 16.00 12.49 -2.24
N ASP A 181 15.61 12.70 -3.50
CA ASP A 181 14.42 13.48 -3.85
C ASP A 181 13.15 12.66 -3.56
N VAL A 182 13.20 11.36 -3.84
CA VAL A 182 12.13 10.41 -3.45
C VAL A 182 11.95 10.41 -1.93
N LEU A 183 13.04 10.30 -1.16
CA LEU A 183 12.96 10.27 0.29
C LEU A 183 12.51 11.62 0.88
N ALA A 184 12.97 12.74 0.33
CA ALA A 184 12.54 14.07 0.75
C ALA A 184 11.03 14.28 0.55
N ALA A 185 10.46 13.75 -0.53
CA ALA A 185 9.02 13.82 -0.78
C ALA A 185 8.18 12.88 0.12
N LEU A 186 8.76 11.78 0.62
CA LEU A 186 8.04 10.78 1.44
C LEU A 186 8.25 10.96 2.95
N VAL A 187 9.36 11.58 3.36
CA VAL A 187 9.85 11.62 4.73
C VAL A 187 10.26 13.05 5.09
N GLY A 188 9.50 13.67 5.99
CA GLY A 188 9.77 15.05 6.41
C GLY A 188 8.93 15.53 7.59
N GLN A 189 7.84 14.83 7.93
CA GLN A 189 6.96 15.22 9.01
C GLN A 189 7.53 14.77 10.37
N THR A 190 7.71 15.71 11.29
CA THR A 190 8.09 15.43 12.67
C THR A 190 6.90 14.85 13.44
N GLY A 191 7.16 14.16 14.56
CA GLY A 191 6.12 13.52 15.37
C GLY A 191 5.61 12.16 14.83
N ILE A 192 6.06 11.75 13.64
CA ILE A 192 5.82 10.41 13.08
C ILE A 192 7.10 9.58 13.18
N THR A 193 6.96 8.28 13.46
CA THR A 193 8.09 7.33 13.34
C THR A 193 8.03 6.53 12.05
N TYR A 194 9.05 6.70 11.22
CA TYR A 194 9.16 6.07 9.91
C TYR A 194 9.83 4.69 9.95
N LEU A 195 9.27 3.71 9.25
CA LEU A 195 9.74 2.32 9.23
C LEU A 195 10.32 1.97 7.87
N PHE A 196 11.57 1.49 7.86
CA PHE A 196 12.31 1.22 6.64
C PHE A 196 12.83 -0.21 6.58
N ASP A 197 12.74 -0.87 5.42
CA ASP A 197 13.41 -2.16 5.21
C ASP A 197 14.91 -1.99 4.89
N ARG A 198 15.61 -3.13 4.79
CA ARG A 198 17.05 -3.24 4.46
C ARG A 198 17.46 -2.60 3.14
N GLY A 199 16.49 -2.32 2.26
CA GLY A 199 16.68 -1.62 1.00
C GLY A 199 16.90 -0.11 1.14
N TYR A 200 16.77 0.45 2.35
CA TYR A 200 16.81 1.90 2.65
C TYR A 200 17.98 2.32 3.57
N ILE A 201 19.06 1.54 3.64
CA ILE A 201 20.29 1.88 4.36
C ILE A 201 21.09 2.97 3.63
N HIS A 202 20.85 4.23 3.98
CA HIS A 202 21.62 5.38 3.51
C HIS A 202 22.13 6.22 4.69
N TYR A 203 23.40 6.05 5.07
CA TYR A 203 23.94 6.65 6.30
C TYR A 203 23.88 8.18 6.32
N THR A 204 24.13 8.85 5.18
CA THR A 204 23.98 10.30 5.07
C THR A 204 22.57 10.75 5.44
N GLN A 205 21.56 10.00 4.99
CA GLN A 205 20.16 10.32 5.26
C GLN A 205 19.81 10.13 6.74
N TYR A 206 20.35 9.08 7.38
CA TYR A 206 20.12 8.85 8.80
C TYR A 206 20.68 9.98 9.66
N LEU A 207 21.83 10.53 9.28
CA LEU A 207 22.41 11.71 9.95
C LEU A 207 21.56 12.96 9.73
N GLN A 208 21.06 13.18 8.52
CA GLN A 208 20.15 14.30 8.22
C GLN A 208 18.84 14.19 9.02
N TRP A 209 18.23 13.01 9.07
CA TRP A 209 17.02 12.78 9.86
C TRP A 209 17.26 12.93 11.36
N LEU A 210 18.43 12.49 11.85
CA LEU A 210 18.82 12.71 13.24
C LEU A 210 18.90 14.21 13.57
N GLN A 211 19.52 15.00 12.69
CA GLN A 211 19.63 16.47 12.85
C GLN A 211 18.26 17.17 12.73
N ALA A 212 17.39 16.69 11.84
CA ALA A 212 16.05 17.24 11.65
C ALA A 212 15.00 16.78 12.68
N GLY A 213 15.38 15.95 13.66
CA GLY A 213 14.45 15.41 14.66
C GLY A 213 13.43 14.41 14.08
N ILE A 214 13.69 13.83 12.91
CA ILE A 214 12.83 12.84 12.27
C ILE A 214 13.10 11.48 12.91
N LEU A 215 12.05 10.87 13.46
CA LEU A 215 12.14 9.60 14.16
C LEU A 215 12.04 8.43 13.17
N PHE A 216 12.93 7.44 13.29
CA PHE A 216 12.90 6.30 12.39
C PHE A 216 13.33 4.98 13.05
N VAL A 217 12.91 3.89 12.42
CA VAL A 217 13.28 2.51 12.74
C VAL A 217 13.62 1.80 11.43
N ALA A 218 14.90 1.51 11.21
CA ALA A 218 15.40 0.94 9.96
C ALA A 218 16.11 -0.39 10.20
N ARG A 219 15.88 -1.38 9.33
CA ARG A 219 16.56 -2.67 9.45
C ARG A 219 17.93 -2.64 8.79
N LEU A 220 18.95 -3.05 9.52
CA LEU A 220 20.29 -3.20 9.01
C LEU A 220 20.47 -4.53 8.28
N LYS A 221 21.41 -4.55 7.33
CA LYS A 221 21.92 -5.80 6.75
C LYS A 221 22.71 -6.54 7.83
N GLN A 222 22.74 -7.88 7.75
CA GLN A 222 23.45 -8.68 8.75
C GLN A 222 24.93 -8.31 8.84
N ASN A 223 25.56 -8.00 7.71
CA ASN A 223 26.98 -7.68 7.62
C ASN A 223 27.28 -6.18 7.80
N SER A 224 26.30 -5.34 8.18
CA SER A 224 26.55 -3.93 8.47
C SER A 224 27.49 -3.80 9.67
N LYS A 225 28.67 -3.23 9.44
CA LYS A 225 29.64 -2.90 10.50
C LYS A 225 29.13 -1.70 11.28
N VAL A 226 29.10 -1.83 12.59
CA VAL A 226 28.69 -0.78 13.53
C VAL A 226 29.64 -0.81 14.71
N LYS A 227 30.02 0.34 15.24
CA LYS A 227 30.90 0.42 16.41
C LYS A 227 30.02 0.49 17.66
N VAL A 228 30.09 -0.52 18.52
CA VAL A 228 29.34 -0.53 19.77
C VAL A 228 30.02 0.39 20.77
N LEU A 229 29.27 1.33 21.34
CA LEU A 229 29.74 2.26 22.37
C LEU A 229 29.35 1.78 23.76
N LYS A 230 28.09 1.39 23.94
CA LYS A 230 27.53 0.99 25.23
C LYS A 230 26.48 -0.08 25.03
N THR A 231 26.43 -1.08 25.92
CA THR A 231 25.39 -2.11 25.92
C THR A 231 24.47 -1.96 27.13
N ARG A 232 23.22 -2.35 26.96
CA ARG A 232 22.20 -2.41 28.03
C ARG A 232 21.85 -3.87 28.31
N LYS A 233 21.53 -4.16 29.58
CA LYS A 233 21.11 -5.50 29.99
C LYS A 233 19.75 -5.83 29.38
N VAL A 234 19.71 -6.92 28.61
CA VAL A 234 18.51 -7.42 27.96
C VAL A 234 17.87 -8.50 28.85
N LYS A 235 16.62 -8.29 29.29
CA LYS A 235 15.89 -9.25 30.15
C LYS A 235 14.80 -10.04 29.42
N ALA A 236 14.28 -9.55 28.30
CA ALA A 236 13.14 -10.17 27.62
C ALA A 236 13.58 -11.32 26.69
N ALA A 237 12.84 -12.43 26.73
CA ALA A 237 13.10 -13.59 25.89
C ALA A 237 13.05 -13.22 24.40
N GLY A 238 14.08 -13.62 23.65
CA GLY A 238 14.20 -13.40 22.21
C GLY A 238 14.87 -12.08 21.81
N LEU A 239 15.03 -11.11 22.72
CA LEU A 239 15.96 -10.00 22.51
C LEU A 239 17.40 -10.52 22.70
N VAL A 240 18.32 -10.03 21.87
CA VAL A 240 19.73 -10.46 21.84
C VAL A 240 20.65 -9.32 22.24
N LEU A 241 20.41 -8.12 21.71
CA LEU A 241 21.25 -6.94 21.96
C LEU A 241 20.39 -5.70 22.07
N ASP A 242 20.75 -4.81 22.99
CA ASP A 242 20.32 -3.42 23.03
C ASP A 242 21.56 -2.58 23.31
N ALA A 243 21.98 -1.76 22.33
CA ALA A 243 23.25 -1.07 22.38
C ALA A 243 23.19 0.32 21.75
N ASP A 244 24.03 1.21 22.25
CA ASP A 244 24.39 2.46 21.58
C ASP A 244 25.48 2.16 20.58
N VAL A 245 25.29 2.60 19.36
CA VAL A 245 26.22 2.36 18.27
C VAL A 245 26.56 3.67 17.58
N GLU A 246 27.82 3.83 17.24
CA GLU A 246 28.29 4.87 16.35
C GLU A 246 28.26 4.35 14.92
N LEU A 247 27.65 5.14 14.04
CA LEU A 247 27.67 4.95 12.60
C LEU A 247 28.45 6.06 11.94
N THR A 248 29.48 5.68 11.20
CA THR A 248 30.24 6.58 10.34
C THR A 248 29.69 6.52 8.93
N CYS A 249 29.33 7.67 8.35
CA CYS A 249 28.99 7.76 6.94
C CYS A 249 30.27 7.54 6.11
N PRO A 250 30.37 6.49 5.27
CA PRO A 250 31.58 6.24 4.49
C PRO A 250 31.93 7.35 3.51
N LYS A 251 30.92 8.10 3.03
CA LYS A 251 31.12 9.17 2.03
C LYS A 251 31.63 10.47 2.64
N THR A 252 31.17 10.82 3.84
CA THR A 252 31.44 12.15 4.44
C THR A 252 32.31 12.09 5.69
N GLY A 253 32.61 10.90 6.21
CA GLY A 253 33.32 10.72 7.48
C GLY A 253 32.54 11.13 8.73
N LYS A 254 31.38 11.79 8.57
CA LYS A 254 30.54 12.22 9.68
C LYS A 254 30.01 11.02 10.47
N THR A 255 30.01 11.13 11.78
CA THR A 255 29.49 10.11 12.68
C THR A 255 28.16 10.53 13.30
N GLY A 256 27.37 9.55 13.72
CA GLY A 256 26.17 9.75 14.51
C GLY A 256 25.93 8.59 15.45
N VAL A 257 25.38 8.89 16.62
CA VAL A 257 25.05 7.89 17.64
C VAL A 257 23.59 7.49 17.49
N PHE A 258 23.36 6.19 17.43
CA PHE A 258 22.05 5.57 17.28
C PHE A 258 21.90 4.40 18.24
N ARG A 259 20.67 3.92 18.39
CA ARG A 259 20.37 2.70 19.13
C ARG A 259 20.25 1.52 18.17
N LEU A 260 20.95 0.44 18.48
CA LEU A 260 20.81 -0.86 17.83
C LEU A 260 20.07 -1.82 18.74
N VAL A 261 19.00 -2.42 18.22
CA VAL A 261 18.27 -3.51 18.86
C VAL A 261 18.35 -4.74 17.98
N GLU A 262 18.79 -5.86 18.55
CA GLU A 262 18.80 -7.15 17.88
C GLU A 262 17.86 -8.14 18.57
N TYR A 263 17.09 -8.87 17.78
CA TYR A 263 16.16 -9.86 18.29
C TYR A 263 15.96 -11.04 17.33
N LYS A 264 15.60 -12.19 17.90
CA LYS A 264 15.31 -13.42 17.16
C LYS A 264 13.82 -13.48 16.84
N TYR A 265 13.50 -13.72 15.57
CA TYR A 265 12.16 -14.02 15.09
C TYR A 265 12.12 -15.43 14.52
N THR A 266 11.15 -16.24 14.95
CA THR A 266 10.94 -17.58 14.41
C THR A 266 9.81 -17.57 13.40
N ASP A 267 10.10 -17.95 12.15
CA ASP A 267 9.09 -18.03 11.10
C ASP A 267 8.20 -19.29 11.23
N LYS A 268 7.09 -19.34 10.48
CA LYS A 268 6.16 -20.47 10.41
C LYS A 268 6.84 -21.82 10.12
N LYS A 269 7.98 -21.80 9.43
CA LYS A 269 8.81 -22.99 9.14
C LYS A 269 9.76 -23.38 10.30
N LYS A 270 9.59 -22.80 11.50
CA LYS A 270 10.46 -22.97 12.67
C LYS A 270 11.92 -22.55 12.46
N LYS A 271 12.20 -21.73 11.45
CA LYS A 271 13.54 -21.15 11.22
C LYS A 271 13.70 -19.88 12.05
N VAL A 272 14.81 -19.78 12.77
CA VAL A 272 15.16 -18.60 13.57
C VAL A 272 15.92 -17.61 12.70
N HIS A 273 15.48 -16.36 12.71
CA HIS A 273 16.09 -15.25 11.99
C HIS A 273 16.53 -14.18 12.98
N LEU A 274 17.78 -13.73 12.88
CA LEU A 274 18.26 -12.55 13.60
C LEU A 274 17.87 -11.28 12.83
N VAL A 275 17.17 -10.37 13.50
CA VAL A 275 16.78 -9.07 12.98
C VAL A 275 17.57 -8.01 13.73
N ARG A 276 18.27 -7.14 12.99
CA ARG A 276 19.06 -6.01 13.51
C ARG A 276 18.36 -4.73 13.11
N VAL A 277 17.96 -3.91 14.07
CA VAL A 277 17.18 -2.69 13.84
C VAL A 277 17.89 -1.49 14.45
N LEU A 278 18.12 -0.48 13.64
CA LEU A 278 18.69 0.80 14.01
C LEU A 278 17.56 1.82 14.24
N THR A 279 17.66 2.63 15.28
CA THR A 279 16.70 3.70 15.56
C THR A 279 17.34 4.87 16.30
N ASN A 280 16.75 6.05 16.19
CA ASN A 280 17.00 7.22 17.04
C ASN A 280 15.90 7.44 18.10
N ARG A 281 15.01 6.45 18.33
CA ARG A 281 14.02 6.48 19.41
C ARG A 281 14.65 5.98 20.73
N TRP A 282 14.81 6.90 21.66
CA TRP A 282 15.41 6.64 22.98
C TRP A 282 14.36 6.46 24.10
N ASP A 283 13.16 6.96 23.86
CA ASP A 283 12.01 7.02 24.77
C ASP A 283 11.28 5.67 24.98
N ILE A 284 11.59 4.67 24.16
CA ILE A 284 10.92 3.36 24.18
C ILE A 284 11.87 2.22 24.58
N THR A 285 11.32 1.11 25.05
CA THR A 285 12.08 -0.10 25.39
C THR A 285 12.55 -0.85 24.13
N ALA A 286 13.59 -1.67 24.23
CA ALA A 286 14.05 -2.50 23.12
C ALA A 286 12.96 -3.48 22.62
N LEU A 287 12.09 -3.94 23.53
CA LEU A 287 10.94 -4.76 23.15
C LEU A 287 9.94 -3.98 22.31
N GLU A 288 9.66 -2.72 22.67
CA GLU A 288 8.80 -1.82 21.89
C GLU A 288 9.43 -1.52 20.51
N VAL A 289 10.74 -1.29 20.41
CA VAL A 289 11.44 -1.14 19.11
C VAL A 289 11.21 -2.37 18.22
N ALA A 290 11.39 -3.57 18.78
CA ALA A 290 11.18 -4.82 18.04
C ALA A 290 9.72 -5.00 17.61
N GLN A 291 8.76 -4.62 18.46
CA GLN A 291 7.33 -4.64 18.12
C GLN A 291 6.97 -3.63 17.03
N LEU A 292 7.51 -2.41 17.13
CA LEU A 292 7.31 -1.31 16.20
C LEU A 292 7.78 -1.71 14.80
N TYR A 293 8.99 -2.29 14.68
CA TYR A 293 9.50 -2.77 13.39
C TYR A 293 8.64 -3.87 12.75
N ARG A 294 7.91 -4.69 13.54
CA ARG A 294 6.99 -5.69 12.97
C ARG A 294 5.91 -5.02 12.13
N TYR A 295 5.44 -3.82 12.48
CA TYR A 295 4.37 -3.12 11.77
C TYR A 295 4.75 -2.66 10.36
N ARG A 296 6.04 -2.65 10.02
CA ARG A 296 6.50 -2.43 8.64
C ARG A 296 5.84 -3.38 7.64
N TRP A 297 5.54 -4.64 8.02
CA TRP A 297 4.83 -5.60 7.14
C TRP A 297 3.50 -5.09 6.56
N LYS A 298 2.88 -4.07 7.16
CA LYS A 298 1.64 -3.47 6.65
C LYS A 298 1.81 -2.90 5.23
N VAL A 299 3.00 -2.39 4.89
CA VAL A 299 3.27 -1.91 3.52
C VAL A 299 3.27 -3.04 2.49
N GLU A 300 3.78 -4.22 2.84
CA GLU A 300 3.68 -5.40 2.00
C GLU A 300 2.23 -5.88 1.84
N LEU A 301 1.44 -5.82 2.92
CA LEU A 301 0.01 -6.14 2.85
C LEU A 301 -0.74 -5.16 1.95
N PHE A 302 -0.41 -3.87 2.02
CA PHE A 302 -0.94 -2.83 1.13
C PHE A 302 -0.60 -3.13 -0.33
N PHE A 303 0.67 -3.34 -0.67
CA PHE A 303 1.06 -3.69 -2.04
C PHE A 303 0.45 -5.00 -2.51
N LYS A 304 0.30 -5.98 -1.61
CA LYS A 304 -0.42 -7.22 -1.91
C LYS A 304 -1.90 -6.94 -2.21
N CYS A 305 -2.55 -6.05 -1.48
CA CYS A 305 -3.92 -5.63 -1.75
C CYS A 305 -4.02 -4.95 -3.12
N MET A 306 -3.17 -3.96 -3.39
CA MET A 306 -3.14 -3.25 -4.68
C MET A 306 -2.94 -4.23 -5.85
N LYS A 307 -1.95 -5.12 -5.77
CA LYS A 307 -1.63 -6.07 -6.85
C LYS A 307 -2.64 -7.20 -6.98
N SER A 308 -3.10 -7.77 -5.86
CA SER A 308 -3.91 -8.98 -5.87
C SER A 308 -5.39 -8.71 -5.78
N ASN A 309 -5.81 -7.86 -4.85
CA ASN A 309 -7.22 -7.57 -4.64
C ASN A 309 -7.71 -6.59 -5.69
N LEU A 310 -7.01 -5.49 -5.95
CA LEU A 310 -7.42 -4.50 -6.96
C LEU A 310 -6.98 -4.85 -8.39
N HIS A 311 -6.02 -5.76 -8.56
CA HIS A 311 -5.51 -6.24 -9.87
C HIS A 311 -4.50 -5.31 -10.58
N LEU A 312 -3.76 -4.46 -9.85
CA LEU A 312 -2.72 -3.56 -10.40
C LEU A 312 -1.51 -4.26 -11.07
N LYS A 313 -1.52 -5.60 -11.25
CA LYS A 313 -0.39 -6.34 -11.85
C LYS A 313 -0.20 -6.08 -13.35
N LYS A 314 -1.26 -5.74 -14.08
CA LYS A 314 -1.21 -5.54 -15.54
C LYS A 314 -1.73 -4.14 -15.88
N ILE A 315 -0.82 -3.25 -16.21
CA ILE A 315 -1.14 -1.92 -16.74
C ILE A 315 -1.37 -2.06 -18.24
N TYR A 316 -2.64 -1.99 -18.66
CA TYR A 316 -3.02 -2.17 -20.08
C TYR A 316 -2.79 -0.90 -20.92
N SER A 317 -2.83 0.29 -20.32
CA SER A 317 -2.55 1.58 -20.95
C SER A 317 -1.05 1.94 -20.86
N SER A 318 -0.19 1.14 -21.48
CA SER A 318 1.27 1.21 -21.26
C SER A 318 2.06 2.12 -22.19
N ARG A 319 1.47 2.60 -23.30
CA ARG A 319 2.18 3.39 -24.33
C ARG A 319 2.45 4.84 -23.93
N ASN A 320 1.50 5.46 -23.24
CA ASN A 320 1.60 6.85 -22.79
C ASN A 320 1.99 6.87 -21.30
N PRO A 321 3.10 7.49 -20.90
CA PRO A 321 3.49 7.64 -19.49
C PRO A 321 2.39 8.24 -18.61
N GLU A 322 1.73 9.30 -19.08
CA GLU A 322 0.66 9.98 -18.32
C GLU A 322 -0.51 9.05 -18.04
N ALA A 323 -0.90 8.24 -19.03
CA ALA A 323 -1.94 7.23 -18.84
C ALA A 323 -1.55 6.17 -17.79
N VAL A 324 -0.26 5.84 -17.68
CA VAL A 324 0.23 4.93 -16.63
C VAL A 324 0.16 5.58 -15.25
N TRP A 325 0.59 6.83 -15.13
CA TRP A 325 0.53 7.59 -13.87
C TRP A 325 -0.91 7.78 -13.39
N ASN A 326 -1.78 8.19 -14.30
CA ASN A 326 -3.20 8.36 -14.03
C ASN A 326 -3.87 7.06 -13.63
N LEU A 327 -3.52 5.95 -14.28
CA LEU A 327 -4.03 4.65 -13.87
C LEU A 327 -3.58 4.32 -12.44
N ILE A 328 -2.31 4.51 -12.08
CA ILE A 328 -1.82 4.25 -10.72
C ILE A 328 -2.58 5.11 -9.69
N TYR A 329 -2.82 6.39 -9.97
CA TYR A 329 -3.63 7.23 -9.09
C TYR A 329 -5.08 6.75 -8.98
N LEU A 330 -5.71 6.31 -10.07
CA LEU A 330 -7.07 5.73 -10.02
C LEU A 330 -7.14 4.47 -9.14
N TYR A 331 -6.09 3.64 -9.16
CA TYR A 331 -5.99 2.50 -8.25
C TYR A 331 -5.85 2.93 -6.78
N LEU A 332 -5.13 4.02 -6.50
CA LEU A 332 -5.01 4.57 -5.15
C LEU A 332 -6.31 5.19 -4.67
N ILE A 333 -7.01 5.94 -5.54
CA ILE A 333 -8.35 6.46 -5.27
C ILE A 333 -9.31 5.30 -4.96
N ALA A 334 -9.32 4.24 -5.77
CA ALA A 334 -10.14 3.05 -5.52
C ALA A 334 -9.82 2.39 -4.16
N TYR A 335 -8.55 2.36 -3.76
CA TYR A 335 -8.15 1.88 -2.45
C TYR A 335 -8.70 2.78 -1.33
N VAL A 336 -8.50 4.10 -1.42
CA VAL A 336 -8.95 5.06 -0.41
C VAL A 336 -10.46 5.04 -0.25
N LEU A 337 -11.22 5.03 -1.35
CA LEU A 337 -12.68 4.93 -1.32
C LEU A 337 -13.16 3.62 -0.65
N CYS A 338 -12.50 2.50 -0.94
CA CYS A 338 -12.84 1.24 -0.29
C CYS A 338 -12.45 1.24 1.20
N GLU A 339 -11.35 1.89 1.56
CA GLU A 339 -10.91 2.00 2.94
C GLU A 339 -11.85 2.90 3.74
N GLU A 340 -12.29 4.03 3.16
CA GLU A 340 -13.33 4.91 3.71
C GLU A 340 -14.63 4.13 3.96
N LEU A 341 -15.12 3.40 2.96
CA LEU A 341 -16.30 2.52 3.09
C LEU A 341 -16.13 1.48 4.20
N ARG A 342 -14.93 0.89 4.33
CA ARG A 342 -14.63 -0.06 5.40
C ARG A 342 -14.66 0.62 6.77
N LEU A 343 -14.08 1.81 6.90
CA LEU A 343 -14.01 2.53 8.17
C LEU A 343 -15.39 2.98 8.65
N CYS A 344 -16.21 3.55 7.76
CA CYS A 344 -17.56 4.01 8.10
C CYS A 344 -18.48 2.87 8.54
N TYR A 345 -18.39 1.70 7.89
CA TYR A 345 -19.44 0.68 8.02
C TYR A 345 -18.98 -0.66 8.61
N ALA A 346 -17.69 -1.00 8.53
CA ALA A 346 -17.18 -2.30 8.96
C ALA A 346 -15.69 -2.27 9.37
N PRO A 347 -15.28 -1.44 10.36
CA PRO A 347 -13.88 -1.18 10.68
C PRO A 347 -13.10 -2.42 11.17
N LYS A 348 -13.80 -3.45 11.65
CA LYS A 348 -13.22 -4.74 12.08
C LYS A 348 -12.97 -5.72 10.92
N GLN A 349 -13.56 -5.48 9.75
CA GLN A 349 -13.35 -6.33 8.57
C GLN A 349 -12.01 -5.99 7.89
N ARG A 350 -11.49 -6.94 7.12
CA ARG A 350 -10.34 -6.71 6.23
C ARG A 350 -10.82 -6.07 4.93
N ILE A 351 -10.04 -5.14 4.38
CA ILE A 351 -10.36 -4.48 3.09
C ILE A 351 -10.66 -5.47 1.98
N GLY A 352 -9.94 -6.61 1.91
CA GLY A 352 -10.19 -7.64 0.90
C GLY A 352 -11.60 -8.26 0.97
N ARG A 353 -12.22 -8.36 2.16
CA ARG A 353 -13.61 -8.81 2.30
C ARG A 353 -14.57 -7.71 1.85
N VAL A 354 -14.31 -6.46 2.22
CA VAL A 354 -15.12 -5.30 1.80
C VAL A 354 -15.13 -5.20 0.28
N LEU A 355 -13.95 -5.22 -0.38
CA LEU A 355 -13.83 -5.23 -1.84
C LEU A 355 -14.61 -6.39 -2.49
N ALA A 356 -14.55 -7.59 -1.91
CA ALA A 356 -15.26 -8.76 -2.45
C ALA A 356 -16.78 -8.57 -2.39
N VAL A 357 -17.32 -8.01 -1.30
CA VAL A 357 -18.75 -7.70 -1.19
C VAL A 357 -19.13 -6.53 -2.08
N PHE A 358 -18.30 -5.48 -2.10
CA PHE A 358 -18.52 -4.29 -2.92
C PHE A 358 -18.71 -4.66 -4.40
N ARG A 359 -17.89 -5.58 -4.92
CA ARG A 359 -18.02 -6.12 -6.28
C ARG A 359 -19.37 -6.78 -6.58
N LEU A 360 -19.95 -7.47 -5.61
CA LEU A 360 -21.24 -8.13 -5.76
C LEU A 360 -22.37 -7.11 -5.83
N TYR A 361 -22.27 -6.05 -5.04
CA TYR A 361 -23.31 -5.02 -4.86
C TYR A 361 -23.00 -3.70 -5.57
N ILE A 362 -22.02 -3.66 -6.48
CA ILE A 362 -21.56 -2.41 -7.11
C ILE A 362 -22.67 -1.66 -7.86
N LYS A 363 -23.66 -2.39 -8.42
CA LYS A 363 -24.87 -1.86 -9.05
C LYS A 363 -26.12 -1.87 -8.14
N GLY A 364 -25.96 -2.38 -6.91
CA GLY A 364 -27.03 -2.50 -5.93
C GLY A 364 -27.08 -1.28 -5.01
N THR A 365 -27.84 -1.41 -3.92
CA THR A 365 -27.97 -0.35 -2.91
C THR A 365 -26.92 -0.48 -1.82
N LEU A 366 -26.61 0.64 -1.15
CA LEU A 366 -25.81 0.63 0.08
C LEU A 366 -26.44 -0.27 1.16
N ALA A 367 -27.77 -0.26 1.30
CA ALA A 367 -28.46 -1.09 2.30
C ALA A 367 -28.19 -2.59 2.08
N ASP A 368 -28.29 -3.09 0.85
CA ASP A 368 -28.02 -4.49 0.53
C ASP A 368 -26.55 -4.88 0.75
N PHE A 369 -25.64 -3.97 0.37
CA PHE A 369 -24.22 -4.13 0.64
C PHE A 369 -23.94 -4.26 2.14
N LEU A 370 -24.51 -3.37 2.96
CA LEU A 370 -24.33 -3.39 4.42
C LEU A 370 -24.93 -4.64 5.06
N LYS A 371 -26.13 -5.04 4.62
CA LYS A 371 -26.79 -6.27 5.07
C LYS A 371 -25.91 -7.49 4.83
N HIS A 372 -25.28 -7.59 3.66
CA HIS A 372 -24.39 -8.71 3.35
C HIS A 372 -23.06 -8.61 4.11
N LEU A 373 -22.49 -7.42 4.22
CA LEU A 373 -21.19 -7.20 4.87
C LEU A 373 -21.23 -7.53 6.36
N ASN A 374 -22.34 -7.18 7.02
CA ASN A 374 -22.55 -7.34 8.45
C ASN A 374 -23.32 -8.62 8.81
N ARG A 375 -23.55 -9.54 7.86
CA ARG A 375 -24.24 -10.81 8.13
C ARG A 375 -23.49 -11.61 9.22
N PRO A 376 -24.16 -12.01 10.32
CA PRO A 376 -23.53 -12.81 11.37
C PRO A 376 -23.08 -14.17 10.82
N LYS A 377 -22.00 -14.69 11.38
CA LYS A 377 -21.52 -16.03 11.00
C LYS A 377 -22.45 -17.08 11.60
N GLU A 378 -23.25 -17.72 10.75
CA GLU A 378 -24.17 -18.80 11.15
C GLU A 378 -23.43 -20.07 11.62
N ARG A 379 -22.19 -20.29 11.18
CA ARG A 379 -21.37 -21.44 11.57
C ARG A 379 -19.95 -21.03 11.96
N THR A 380 -19.54 -21.38 13.17
CA THR A 380 -18.14 -21.30 13.60
C THR A 380 -17.44 -22.62 13.31
N SER A 381 -16.67 -22.66 12.23
CA SER A 381 -15.72 -23.75 12.00
C SER A 381 -14.55 -23.61 12.99
N LYS A 382 -14.16 -24.69 13.66
CA LYS A 382 -12.95 -24.74 14.50
C LYS A 382 -11.64 -24.65 13.67
N GLY A 383 -11.75 -24.35 12.37
CA GLY A 383 -10.65 -24.31 11.42
C GLY A 383 -10.07 -25.70 11.16
N ARG A 384 -8.98 -25.74 10.39
CA ARG A 384 -8.16 -26.94 10.24
C ARG A 384 -7.53 -27.24 11.60
N ARG A 385 -8.16 -28.13 12.37
CA ARG A 385 -7.56 -28.73 13.56
C ARG A 385 -6.39 -29.57 13.09
N ASN A 386 -5.19 -29.31 13.61
CA ASN A 386 -4.11 -30.28 13.59
C ASN A 386 -4.57 -31.46 14.44
N LYS A 387 -5.38 -32.35 13.85
CA LYS A 387 -5.44 -33.73 14.33
C LYS A 387 -4.02 -34.21 14.15
N GLY A 388 -3.28 -34.42 15.24
CA GLY A 388 -1.94 -35.00 15.17
C GLY A 388 -2.00 -36.11 14.13
N GLY A 389 -1.14 -36.03 13.11
CA GLY A 389 -1.14 -37.03 12.05
C GLY A 389 -1.13 -38.42 12.70
N ARG A 390 -1.81 -39.39 12.08
CA ARG A 390 -1.68 -40.80 12.50
C ARG A 390 -0.20 -41.05 12.80
N PRO A 391 0.15 -41.63 13.97
CA PRO A 391 1.52 -42.05 14.23
C PRO A 391 2.01 -42.80 12.99
N ALA A 392 3.20 -42.46 12.50
CA ALA A 392 3.76 -43.18 11.37
C ALA A 392 3.82 -44.67 11.79
N THR A 393 3.12 -45.53 11.06
CA THR A 393 3.06 -46.99 11.34
C THR A 393 4.44 -47.62 11.30
N HIS A 394 5.39 -46.95 10.64
CA HIS A 394 6.80 -47.29 10.68
C HIS A 394 7.62 -46.05 11.06
N PRO A 395 8.53 -46.13 12.05
CA PRO A 395 9.47 -45.05 12.30
C PRO A 395 10.27 -44.78 11.02
N LYS A 396 10.47 -43.50 10.68
CA LYS A 396 11.35 -43.13 9.58
C LYS A 396 12.76 -43.61 9.92
N VAL A 397 13.19 -44.70 9.28
CA VAL A 397 14.59 -45.12 9.28
C VAL A 397 15.37 -44.00 8.58
N LEU A 398 16.07 -43.19 9.38
CA LEU A 398 17.00 -42.21 8.86
C LEU A 398 18.14 -42.98 8.21
N LYS A 399 18.30 -42.83 6.88
CA LYS A 399 19.50 -43.33 6.21
C LYS A 399 20.72 -42.72 6.90
N PRO A 400 21.70 -43.51 7.34
CA PRO A 400 22.92 -42.98 7.92
C PRO A 400 23.58 -42.05 6.88
N LYS A 401 23.89 -40.83 7.31
CA LYS A 401 24.71 -39.92 6.49
C LYS A 401 26.15 -40.43 6.53
N PRO A 402 26.83 -40.60 5.39
CA PRO A 402 28.27 -40.83 5.41
C PRO A 402 28.95 -39.63 6.05
N ILE A 403 29.77 -39.90 7.06
CA ILE A 403 30.68 -38.95 7.68
C ILE A 403 31.74 -38.62 6.63
N GLN A 404 31.86 -37.36 6.24
CA GLN A 404 33.02 -36.86 5.49
C GLN A 404 33.84 -36.01 6.44
N PHE A 405 35.12 -36.37 6.56
CA PHE A 405 36.16 -35.64 7.29
C PHE A 405 36.42 -34.27 6.66
#